data_AF-A0A7X9AE81-F1
#
_entry.id   AF-A0A7X9AE81-F1
#
_cell.length_a   1.000
_cell.length_b   1.000
_cell.length_c   1.000
_cell.angle_alpha   90.00
_cell.angle_beta   90.00
_cell.angle_gamma   90.00
#
_symmetry.space_group_name_H-M   'P 1'
#
loop_
_entity.id
_entity.type
_entity.pdbx_description
1 polymer ?
#
loop_
_entity_poly.entity_id
_entity_poly.type
_entity_poly.pdbx_seq_one_letter_code
_entity_poly.pdbx_strand_id
1 'polypeptide(L)' 'GKPYPDPFLEAAKMLNVDPVDCLGVEDAKACIESINAAGMTSVGIGDEELNEADISFSKIKEASDFIKNWVVKNSGRD' A
#
# COMPACT_ATOMS: atom_id res chain seq x y z
N GLY A 1 13.26 -2.32 -11.26
CA GLY A 1 12.90 -0.94 -10.84
C GLY A 1 11.43 -0.71 -11.09
N LYS A 2 10.76 0.22 -10.39
CA LYS A 2 9.32 0.49 -10.56
C LYS A 2 8.97 0.60 -12.07
N PRO A 3 7.87 -0.01 -12.55
CA PRO A 3 6.74 -0.56 -11.80
C PRO A 3 6.91 -2.02 -11.33
N TYR A 4 8.08 -2.66 -11.51
CA TYR A 4 8.26 -4.04 -11.03
C TYR A 4 8.13 -4.13 -9.49
N PRO A 5 7.50 -5.18 -8.95
CA PRO A 5 7.14 -5.29 -7.52
C PRO A 5 8.31 -5.64 -6.59
N ASP A 6 9.51 -5.90 -7.13
CA ASP A 6 10.66 -6.42 -6.38
C ASP A 6 10.96 -5.65 -5.07
N PRO A 7 10.92 -4.30 -5.02
CA PRO A 7 11.21 -3.59 -3.77
C PRO A 7 10.21 -3.89 -2.65
N PHE A 8 8.93 -4.05 -3.00
CA PHE A 8 7.87 -4.34 -2.03
C PHE A 8 7.89 -5.80 -1.62
N LEU A 9 8.09 -6.73 -2.56
CA LEU A 9 8.24 -8.15 -2.26
C LEU A 9 9.44 -8.43 -1.35
N GLU A 10 10.59 -7.78 -1.60
CA GLU A 10 11.75 -7.93 -0.73
C GLU A 10 11.51 -7.32 0.66
N ALA A 11 10.80 -6.19 0.76
CA ALA A 11 10.42 -5.63 2.05
C ALA A 11 9.53 -6.59 2.88
N ALA A 12 8.48 -7.16 2.26
CA ALA A 12 7.60 -8.14 2.91
C ALA A 12 8.38 -9.38 3.37
N LYS A 13 9.28 -9.88 2.51
CA LYS A 13 10.16 -11.01 2.83
C LYS A 13 11.12 -10.70 3.99
N MET A 14 11.73 -9.52 4.01
CA MET A 14 12.62 -9.09 5.10
C MET A 14 11.88 -8.99 6.45
N LEU A 15 10.60 -8.66 6.41
CA LEU A 15 9.72 -8.58 7.59
C LEU A 15 9.03 -9.91 7.91
N ASN A 16 9.20 -10.95 7.08
CA ASN A 16 8.54 -12.24 7.18
C ASN A 16 7.01 -12.13 7.29
N VAL A 17 6.41 -11.32 6.41
CA VAL A 17 4.96 -11.15 6.27
C VAL A 17 4.53 -11.49 4.85
N ASP A 18 3.28 -11.93 4.69
CA ASP A 18 2.70 -12.14 3.36
C ASP A 18 2.40 -10.77 2.72
N PRO A 19 2.71 -10.55 1.43
CA PRO A 19 2.29 -9.34 0.71
C PRO A 19 0.80 -9.03 0.83
N VAL A 20 -0.09 -10.03 0.91
CA VAL A 20 -1.54 -9.76 1.05
C VAL A 20 -1.90 -9.12 2.39
N ASP A 21 -1.01 -9.23 3.38
CA ASP A 21 -1.11 -8.60 4.70
C ASP A 21 -0.32 -7.29 4.80
N CYS A 22 0.11 -6.74 3.65
CA CYS A 22 0.80 -5.46 3.57
C CYS A 22 -0.12 -4.35 3.03
N LEU A 23 0.04 -3.15 3.60
CA LEU A 23 -0.58 -1.91 3.13
C LEU A 23 0.53 -0.95 2.66
N GLY A 24 0.61 -0.68 1.36
CA GLY A 24 1.53 0.30 0.79
C GLY A 24 0.89 1.68 0.70
N VAL A 25 1.60 2.73 1.11
CA VAL A 25 1.14 4.13 1.05
C VAL A 25 2.12 4.94 0.23
N GLU A 26 1.70 5.49 -0.91
CA GLU A 26 2.57 6.17 -1.88
C GLU A 26 1.84 7.34 -2.58
N ASP A 27 2.61 8.28 -3.12
CA ASP A 27 2.11 9.47 -3.82
C ASP A 27 2.42 9.49 -5.32
N ALA A 28 3.04 8.43 -5.85
CA ALA A 28 3.39 8.31 -7.26
C ALA A 28 2.78 7.07 -7.93
N LYS A 29 2.23 7.27 -9.14
CA LYS A 29 1.55 6.22 -9.93
C LYS A 29 2.40 4.95 -10.12
N ALA A 30 3.68 5.10 -10.48
CA ALA A 30 4.58 3.96 -10.68
C ALA A 30 4.82 3.14 -9.39
N CYS A 31 4.66 3.76 -8.22
CA CYS A 31 4.73 3.07 -6.94
C CYS A 31 3.45 2.31 -6.65
N ILE A 32 2.28 2.92 -6.90
CA ILE A 32 0.97 2.27 -6.76
C ILE A 32 0.88 1.02 -7.64
N GLU A 33 1.27 1.12 -8.91
CA GLU A 33 1.32 -0.03 -9.83
C GLU A 33 2.23 -1.14 -9.29
N SER A 34 3.36 -0.77 -8.68
CA SER A 34 4.33 -1.71 -8.10
C SER A 34 3.82 -2.38 -6.81
N ILE A 35 3.05 -1.66 -5.98
CA ILE A 35 2.35 -2.22 -4.79
C ILE A 35 1.29 -3.23 -5.24
N ASN A 36 0.46 -2.85 -6.21
CA ASN A 36 -0.59 -3.73 -6.74
C ASN A 36 0.01 -4.99 -7.39
N ALA A 37 1.08 -4.84 -8.17
CA ALA A 37 1.80 -5.96 -8.77
C ALA A 37 2.45 -6.89 -7.72
N ALA A 38 2.72 -6.40 -6.51
CA ALA A 38 3.21 -7.20 -5.39
C ALA A 38 2.09 -7.97 -4.67
N GLY A 39 0.82 -7.76 -5.03
CA GLY A 39 -0.33 -8.37 -4.35
C GLY A 39 -0.68 -7.71 -3.00
N MET A 40 -0.18 -6.50 -2.76
CA MET A 40 -0.44 -5.72 -1.55
C MET A 40 -1.63 -4.78 -1.74
N THR A 41 -2.24 -4.31 -0.63
CA THR A 41 -3.25 -3.23 -0.70
C THR A 41 -2.55 -1.87 -0.89
N SER A 42 -3.02 -1.04 -1.82
CA SER A 42 -2.44 0.30 -2.08
C SER A 42 -3.29 1.45 -1.56
N VAL A 43 -2.62 2.47 -1.00
CA VAL A 43 -3.20 3.74 -0.60
C VAL A 43 -2.47 4.87 -1.31
N GLY A 44 -3.17 5.59 -2.19
CA GLY A 44 -2.69 6.78 -2.87
C GLY A 44 -2.87 8.04 -2.03
N ILE A 45 -1.84 8.88 -1.94
CA ILE A 45 -1.90 10.21 -1.30
C ILE A 45 -1.62 11.31 -2.31
N GLY A 46 -2.58 12.22 -2.50
CA GLY A 46 -2.41 13.43 -3.33
C GLY A 46 -3.55 13.67 -4.30
N ASP A 47 -3.38 14.69 -5.13
CA ASP A 47 -4.36 15.15 -6.12
C ASP A 47 -4.10 14.57 -7.53
N GLU A 48 -3.02 13.80 -7.72
CA GLU A 48 -2.75 13.12 -8.98
C GLU A 48 -3.78 12.01 -9.24
N GLU A 49 -3.99 11.68 -10.52
CA GLU A 49 -4.82 10.56 -10.97
C GLU A 49 -4.19 9.19 -10.60
N LEU A 50 -4.09 8.92 -9.30
CA LEU A 50 -3.73 7.63 -8.70
C LEU A 50 -4.93 6.66 -8.80
N ASN A 51 -5.54 6.58 -9.98
CA ASN A 51 -6.77 5.84 -10.23
C ASN A 51 -6.63 4.32 -10.00
N GLU A 52 -5.39 3.83 -10.03
CA GLU A 52 -5.06 2.42 -9.78
C GLU A 52 -4.91 2.11 -8.28
N ALA A 53 -4.93 3.11 -7.39
CA ALA A 53 -4.86 2.84 -5.95
C ALA A 53 -6.18 2.24 -5.46
N ASP A 54 -6.11 1.25 -4.56
CA ASP A 54 -7.31 0.64 -3.97
C ASP A 54 -8.09 1.66 -3.13
N ILE A 55 -7.38 2.54 -2.42
CA ILE A 55 -7.93 3.65 -1.64
C ILE A 55 -7.12 4.92 -1.93
N SER A 56 -7.76 6.08 -2.02
CA SER A 56 -7.07 7.36 -2.23
C SER A 56 -7.53 8.44 -1.26
N PHE A 57 -6.58 9.28 -0.83
CA PHE A 57 -6.81 10.45 0.01
C PHE A 57 -6.03 11.64 -0.53
N SER A 58 -6.53 12.87 -0.35
CA SER A 58 -5.77 14.05 -0.77
C SER A 58 -4.52 14.29 0.08
N LYS A 59 -4.57 13.89 1.36
CA LYS A 59 -3.51 14.12 2.35
C LYS A 59 -3.36 12.95 3.31
N ILE A 60 -2.13 12.69 3.75
CA ILE A 60 -1.85 11.62 4.74
C ILE A 60 -2.63 11.79 6.05
N LYS A 61 -2.93 13.03 6.44
CA LYS A 61 -3.74 13.31 7.64
C LYS A 61 -5.15 12.73 7.52
N GLU A 62 -5.73 12.73 6.33
CA GLU A 62 -7.06 12.18 6.04
C GLU A 62 -7.02 10.65 5.99
N ALA A 63 -5.91 10.07 5.53
CA ALA A 63 -5.69 8.63 5.52
C ALA A 63 -5.46 8.03 6.93
N SER A 64 -5.11 8.85 7.92
CA SER A 64 -4.61 8.36 9.22
C SER A 64 -5.58 7.45 9.97
N ASP A 65 -6.87 7.78 9.99
CA ASP A 65 -7.87 6.97 10.68
C ASP A 65 -8.18 5.68 9.92
N PHE A 66 -8.14 5.73 8.59
CA PHE A 66 -8.22 4.53 7.75
C PHE A 66 -7.06 3.57 8.05
N ILE A 67 -5.82 4.07 8.05
CA ILE A 67 -4.62 3.24 8.28
C ILE A 67 -4.69 2.59 9.67
N LYS A 68 -5.03 3.34 10.72
CA LYS A 68 -5.19 2.79 12.07
C LYS A 68 -6.24 1.68 12.11
N ASN A 69 -7.40 1.91 11.49
CA ASN A 69 -8.48 0.94 11.46
C ASN A 69 -8.11 -0.31 10.64
N TRP A 70 -7.37 -0.15 9.55
CA TRP A 70 -6.87 -1.25 8.73
C TRP A 70 -5.93 -2.13 9.54
N VAL A 71 -4.97 -1.52 10.25
CA VAL A 71 -4.03 -2.25 11.13
C VAL A 71 -4.78 -3.06 12.17
N VAL A 72 -5.74 -2.45 12.89
CA VAL A 72 -6.52 -3.16 13.94
C VAL A 72 -7.31 -4.33 13.36
N LYS A 73 -7.90 -4.19 12.16
CA LYS A 73 -8.68 -5.26 11.52
C LYS A 73 -7.81 -6.42 11.02
N ASN A 74 -6.54 -6.17 10.73
CA ASN A 74 -5.66 -7.15 10.08
C ASN A 74 -4.58 -7.72 11.01
N SER A 75 -4.42 -7.18 12.22
CA SER A 75 -3.41 -7.63 13.21
C SER A 75 -3.82 -8.88 14.01
N GLY A 76 -4.86 -9.60 13.59
CA GLY A 76 -5.34 -10.83 14.23
C GLY A 76 -5.94 -11.84 13.26
N ARG A 77 -5.49 -11.83 12.00
CA ARG A 77 -5.81 -12.88 11.03
C ARG A 77 -4.82 -14.02 11.26
N ASP A 78 -5.33 -15.11 11.85
CA ASP A 78 -4.62 -16.39 11.99
C ASP A 78 -4.71 -17.20 10.68
#